data_AF-A0A4Y9RM27-F1
#
_entry.id   AF-A0A4Y9RM27-F1
#
_cell.length_a   1.000
_cell.length_b   1.000
_cell.length_c   1.000
_cell.angle_alpha   90.00
_cell.angle_beta   90.00
_cell.angle_gamma   90.00
#
_symmetry.space_group_name_H-M   'P 1'
#
loop_
_entity.id
_entity.type
_entity.pdbx_description
1 polymer ?
#
loop_
_entity_poly.entity_id
_entity_poly.type
_entity_poly.pdbx_seq_one_letter_code
_entity_poly.pdbx_strand_id
1 'polypeptide(L)'
;MTQDDVLKMFRDGAEKLGPVKESQREIILALADLLANSRGRLSKEDFERLVGIGSVLYQEGLAQYNARQEMDSLMLKSIDDRGTP
;
A
#
# COMPACT_ATOMS: atom_id res chain seq x y z
N MET A 1 -1.58 -10.58 25.03
CA MET A 1 -1.88 -10.57 23.59
C MET A 1 -0.61 -10.99 22.88
N THR A 2 -0.69 -12.08 22.12
CA THR A 2 0.43 -12.67 21.36
C THR A 2 0.40 -12.21 19.91
N GLN A 3 1.44 -12.51 19.14
CA GLN A 3 1.45 -12.26 17.71
C GLN A 3 0.33 -13.01 16.98
N ASP A 4 0.03 -14.24 17.39
CA ASP A 4 -1.04 -15.05 16.80
C ASP A 4 -2.43 -14.45 17.05
N ASP A 5 -2.65 -13.86 18.23
CA ASP A 5 -3.88 -13.13 18.54
C ASP A 5 -4.06 -11.94 17.58
N VAL A 6 -2.99 -11.18 17.33
CA VAL A 6 -3.01 -10.03 16.41
C VAL A 6 -3.24 -10.48 14.96
N LEU A 7 -2.59 -11.55 14.52
CA LEU A 7 -2.79 -12.13 13.18
C LEU A 7 -4.22 -12.64 12.98
N LYS A 8 -4.85 -13.16 14.04
CA LYS A 8 -6.27 -13.54 14.00
C LYS A 8 -7.15 -12.30 13.83
N MET A 9 -6.89 -11.23 14.59
CA MET A 9 -7.63 -9.98 14.44
C MET A 9 -7.52 -9.36 13.04
N PHE A 10 -6.34 -9.44 12.41
CA PHE A 10 -6.16 -8.98 11.03
C PHE A 10 -7.00 -9.78 10.04
N ARG A 11 -7.04 -11.11 10.18
CA ARG A 11 -7.87 -11.98 9.35
C ARG A 11 -9.36 -11.68 9.53
N ASP A 12 -9.82 -11.63 10.77
CA ASP A 12 -11.22 -11.33 11.10
C ASP A 12 -11.63 -9.94 10.61
N GLY A 13 -10.70 -8.97 10.61
CA GLY A 13 -10.91 -7.64 10.04
C GLY A 13 -11.03 -7.66 8.51
N ALA A 14 -10.12 -8.36 7.84
CA ALA A 14 -10.11 -8.49 6.38
C ALA A 14 -11.37 -9.16 5.84
N GLU A 15 -11.86 -10.21 6.51
CA GLU A 15 -13.12 -10.88 6.16
C GLU A 15 -14.34 -9.95 6.24
N LYS A 16 -14.33 -8.97 7.15
CA LYS A 16 -15.42 -8.00 7.34
C LYS A 16 -15.37 -6.82 6.36
N LEU A 17 -14.20 -6.47 5.84
CA LEU A 17 -14.02 -5.34 4.93
C LEU A 17 -14.64 -5.61 3.54
N GLY A 18 -14.86 -6.87 3.18
CA GLY A 18 -15.32 -7.24 1.84
C GLY A 18 -14.26 -6.92 0.77
N PRO A 19 -14.63 -6.78 -0.52
CA PRO A 19 -13.66 -6.39 -1.54
C PRO A 19 -13.08 -5.01 -1.20
N VAL A 20 -11.75 -4.95 -1.06
CA VAL A 20 -11.01 -3.73 -0.74
C VAL A 20 -11.37 -2.64 -1.74
N LYS A 21 -12.12 -1.63 -1.28
CA LYS A 21 -12.51 -0.48 -2.11
C LYS A 21 -11.48 0.64 -2.07
N GLU A 22 -10.68 0.67 -1.02
CA GLU A 22 -9.64 1.68 -0.82
C GLU A 22 -8.42 1.33 -1.68
N SER A 23 -7.94 2.32 -2.41
CA SER A 23 -6.66 2.23 -3.10
C SER A 23 -5.53 2.12 -2.07
N GLN A 24 -4.44 1.45 -2.46
CA GLN A 24 -3.23 1.38 -1.64
C GLN A 24 -2.73 2.77 -1.21
N ARG A 25 -2.95 3.79 -2.04
CA ARG A 25 -2.65 5.19 -1.73
C ARG A 25 -3.47 5.71 -0.53
N GLU A 26 -4.76 5.41 -0.47
CA GLU A 26 -5.63 5.82 0.65
C GLU A 26 -5.21 5.15 1.95
N ILE A 27 -4.84 3.86 1.90
CA ILE A 27 -4.32 3.12 3.06
C ILE A 27 -3.03 3.77 3.59
N ILE A 28 -2.11 4.13 2.69
CA ILE A 28 -0.85 4.79 3.08
C ILE A 28 -1.13 6.16 3.73
N LEU A 29 -2.05 6.95 3.16
CA LEU A 29 -2.40 8.26 3.71
C LEU A 29 -3.04 8.14 5.10
N ALA A 30 -3.93 7.16 5.29
CA ALA A 30 -4.52 6.87 6.58
C ALA A 30 -3.47 6.46 7.63
N LEU A 31 -2.49 5.63 7.25
CA LEU A 31 -1.38 5.27 8.12
C LEU A 31 -0.51 6.48 8.48
N ALA A 32 -0.22 7.35 7.50
CA ALA A 32 0.57 8.56 7.73
C ALA A 32 -0.12 9.52 8.70
N ASP A 33 -1.44 9.72 8.54
CA ASP A 33 -2.24 10.56 9.45
C ASP A 33 -2.30 9.99 10.87
N LEU A 34 -2.50 8.67 11.00
CA LEU A 34 -2.43 7.98 12.29
C LEU A 34 -1.07 8.19 12.98
N LEU A 35 0.03 8.06 12.23
CA LEU A 35 1.37 8.28 12.78
C LEU A 35 1.58 9.74 13.20
N ALA A 36 1.18 10.70 12.36
CA ALA A 36 1.28 12.12 12.69
C ALA A 36 0.51 12.46 13.98
N ASN A 37 -0.70 11.93 14.14
CA ASN A 37 -1.56 12.14 15.31
C ASN A 37 -1.12 11.34 16.55
N SER A 38 -0.33 10.28 16.38
CA SER A 38 0.23 9.48 17.47
C SER A 38 1.56 10.03 18.01
N ARG A 39 2.09 11.11 17.43
CA ARG A 39 3.40 11.68 17.79
C ARG A 39 3.45 12.01 19.30
N GLY A 40 4.37 11.36 20.01
CA GLY A 40 4.56 11.50 21.45
C GLY A 40 3.74 10.53 22.32
N ARG A 41 2.86 9.71 21.73
CA ARG A 41 2.15 8.61 22.44
C ARG A 41 2.83 7.25 22.28
N LEU A 42 3.66 7.11 21.26
CA LEU A 42 4.46 5.92 20.99
C LEU A 42 5.89 6.11 21.47
N SER A 43 6.55 5.01 21.83
CA SER A 43 7.99 5.00 21.98
C SER A 43 8.66 5.37 20.64
N LYS A 44 9.87 5.92 20.69
CA LYS A 44 10.62 6.25 19.47
C LYS A 44 10.83 5.01 18.58
N GLU A 45 11.14 3.87 19.20
CA GLU A 45 11.38 2.61 18.51
C GLU A 45 10.13 2.11 17.78
N ASP A 46 8.96 2.13 18.44
CA ASP A 46 7.71 1.70 17.81
C ASP A 46 7.29 2.64 16.68
N PHE A 47 7.49 3.95 16.87
CA PHE A 47 7.24 4.93 15.83
C PHE A 47 8.12 4.68 14.59
N GLU A 48 9.42 4.49 14.77
CA GLU A 48 10.36 4.21 13.68
C GLU A 48 10.03 2.90 12.96
N ARG A 49 9.64 1.84 13.70
CA ARG A 49 9.18 0.57 13.10
C ARG A 49 7.95 0.76 12.23
N LEU A 50 6.96 1.53 12.69
CA LEU A 50 5.74 1.80 11.91
C LEU A 50 6.02 2.67 10.68
N VAL A 51 6.94 3.65 10.77
CA VAL A 51 7.44 4.40 9.60
C VAL A 51 8.10 3.46 8.59
N GLY A 52 8.87 2.48 9.07
CA GLY A 52 9.47 1.44 8.22
C GLY A 52 8.43 0.61 7.47
N ILE A 53 7.39 0.15 8.17
CA ILE A 53 6.26 -0.58 7.55
C ILE A 53 5.57 0.29 6.49
N GLY A 54 5.26 1.54 6.81
CA GLY A 54 4.64 2.47 5.85
C GLY A 54 5.52 2.74 4.62
N SER A 55 6.85 2.79 4.79
CA SER A 55 7.80 2.97 3.69
C SER A 55 7.80 1.78 2.72
N VAL A 56 7.75 0.55 3.22
CA VAL A 56 7.64 -0.66 2.39
C VAL A 56 6.33 -0.65 1.60
N LEU A 57 5.21 -0.34 2.25
CA LEU A 57 3.90 -0.24 1.58
C LEU A 57 3.89 0.84 0.49
N TYR A 58 4.56 1.98 0.72
CA TYR A 58 4.70 3.03 -0.29
C TYR A 58 5.55 2.57 -1.48
N GLN A 59 6.67 1.89 -1.23
CA GLN A 59 7.54 1.36 -2.28
C GLN A 59 6.82 0.33 -3.15
N GLU A 60 6.05 -0.59 -2.54
CA GLU A 60 5.25 -1.57 -3.28
C GLU A 60 4.20 -0.90 -4.17
N GLY A 61 3.50 0.11 -3.64
CA GLY A 61 2.53 0.88 -4.42
C GLY A 61 3.16 1.63 -5.58
N LEU A 62 4.35 2.19 -5.38
CA LEU A 62 5.11 2.87 -6.43
C LEU A 62 5.55 1.88 -7.53
N ALA A 63 6.01 0.69 -7.15
CA ALA A 63 6.39 -0.36 -8.09
C ALA A 63 5.20 -0.83 -8.93
N GLN A 64 4.02 -1.02 -8.32
CA GLN A 64 2.79 -1.36 -9.04
C GLN A 64 2.35 -0.24 -9.99
N TYR A 65 2.47 1.02 -9.59
CA TYR A 65 2.16 2.17 -10.43
C TYR A 65 3.09 2.24 -11.65
N ASN A 66 4.40 2.09 -11.42
CA ASN A 66 5.40 2.12 -12.49
C ASN A 66 5.23 0.94 -13.47
N ALA A 67 4.98 -0.28 -12.95
CA ALA A 67 4.71 -1.44 -13.79
C ALA A 67 3.46 -1.27 -14.67
N ARG A 68 2.41 -0.61 -14.15
CA ARG A 68 1.22 -0.27 -14.94
C ARG A 68 1.53 0.74 -16.04
N GLN A 69 2.30 1.79 -15.74
CA GLN A 69 2.71 2.77 -16.75
C GLN A 69 3.59 2.16 -17.85
N GLU A 70 4.49 1.25 -17.51
CA GLU A 70 5.31 0.53 -18.49
C GLU A 70 4.46 -0.37 -19.40
N MET A 71 3.47 -1.07 -18.84
CA MET A 71 2.51 -1.87 -19.61
C MET A 71 1.66 -1.01 -20.55
N ASP A 72 1.15 0.14 -20.07
CA ASP A 72 0.37 1.07 -20.90
C ASP A 72 1.23 1.65 -22.04
N SER A 73 2.49 1.97 -21.77
CA SER A 73 3.46 2.45 -22.78
C SER A 73 3.81 1.38 -23.82
N LEU A 74 3.96 0.11 -23.40
CA LEU A 74 4.18 -1.03 -24.29
C LEU A 74 2.94 -1.33 -25.15
N MET A 75 1.73 -1.25 -24.59
CA MET A 75 0.49 -1.40 -25.35
C MET A 75 0.33 -0.29 -26.40
N LEU A 76 0.61 0.96 -26.03
CA LEU A 76 0.51 2.09 -26.95
C LEU A 76 1.48 1.94 -28.14
N LYS A 77 2.72 1.52 -27.87
CA LYS A 77 3.72 1.22 -28.92
C LYS A 77 3.31 0.04 -29.80
N SER A 78 2.66 -0.98 -29.23
CA SER A 78 2.20 -2.16 -29.98
C SER A 78 1.03 -1.85 -30.94
N ILE A 79 0.27 -0.79 -30.66
CA ILE A 79 -0.82 -0.31 -31.52
C ILE A 79 -0.25 0.52 -32.68
N ASP A 80 0.78 1.33 -32.41
CA ASP A 80 1.47 2.13 -33.42
C ASP A 80 2.23 1.24 -34.43
N ASP A 81 2.87 0.16 -33.97
CA ASP A 81 3.62 -0.78 -34.81
C ASP A 81 2.74 -1.69 -35.70
N ARG A 82 1.43 -1.78 -35.42
CA ARG A 82 0.44 -2.49 -36.26
C ARG A 82 -0.31 -1.57 -37.22
N GLY A 83 -0.02 -0.27 -37.19
CA GLY A 83 -0.60 0.76 -38.02
C GLY A 83 0.35 1.22 -39.12
N THR A 84 0.84 0.31 -39.96
CA THR A 84 1.40 0.69 -41.27
C THR A 84 0.51 0.09 -42.38
N PRO A 85 -0.06 0.91 -43.28
CA PRO A 85 -0.71 0.41 -44.50
C PRO A 85 0.28 -0.22 -45.47
#